data_AF-A0A1F2PL50-F1
#
_entry.id   AF-A0A1F2PL50-F1
#
_cell.length_a   1.000
_cell.length_b   1.000
_cell.length_c   1.000
_cell.angle_alpha   90.00
_cell.angle_beta   90.00
_cell.angle_gamma   90.00
#
_symmetry.space_group_name_H-M   'P 1'
#
loop_
_entity.id
_entity.type
_entity.pdbx_description
1 polymer ?
#
loop_
_entity_poly.entity_id
_entity_poly.type
_entity_poly.pdbx_seq_one_letter_code
_entity_poly.pdbx_strand_id
1 'polypeptide(L)'
;MNPFLKKVQEALAARGYDPGPIDGRDGPKTRKAVTAFQQDSGLDPDGQVGTLTENRLFTEQLSRISFDGDGSTAHFARAEFACDCGGAYCDGFPAEMNLELLLKLEALRNALNVPVMITSGVRCPQRNAEVGGVPQSQHLFGQAADCYAPGIPIATVAAIAESLGLLAIRYEAEGFVHLAV
;
A
#
# COMPACT_ATOMS: atom_id res chain seq x y z
N MET A 1 9.46 -26.52 9.49
CA MET A 1 9.05 -25.99 8.17
C MET A 1 8.18 -24.78 8.46
N ASN A 2 8.58 -23.60 7.98
CA ASN A 2 7.83 -22.37 8.15
C ASN A 2 7.06 -22.07 6.83
N PRO A 3 5.72 -22.14 6.83
CA PRO A 3 4.91 -21.88 5.63
C PRO A 3 5.11 -20.47 5.05
N PHE A 4 5.34 -19.47 5.91
CA PHE A 4 5.64 -18.11 5.47
C PHE A 4 6.99 -18.05 4.76
N LEU A 5 8.03 -18.64 5.35
CA LEU A 5 9.36 -18.63 4.74
C LEU A 5 9.39 -19.38 3.41
N LYS A 6 8.54 -20.40 3.26
CA LYS A 6 8.38 -21.09 1.98
C LYS A 6 7.86 -20.13 0.89
N LYS A 7 6.86 -19.29 1.20
CA LYS A 7 6.36 -18.26 0.28
C LYS A 7 7.43 -17.22 -0.06
N VAL A 8 8.26 -16.82 0.90
CA VAL A 8 9.40 -15.92 0.66
C VAL A 8 10.38 -16.55 -0.32
N GLN A 9 10.73 -17.82 -0.14
CA GLN A 9 11.60 -18.55 -1.06
C GLN A 9 10.97 -18.63 -2.46
N GLU A 10 9.67 -18.90 -2.58
CA GLU A 10 8.94 -18.87 -3.86
C GLU A 10 9.02 -17.49 -4.54
N ALA A 11 8.78 -16.42 -3.77
CA ALA A 11 8.77 -15.04 -4.26
C ALA A 11 10.16 -14.55 -4.71
N LEU A 12 11.22 -14.93 -3.99
CA LEU A 12 12.60 -14.64 -4.34
C LEU A 12 13.00 -15.39 -5.63
N ALA A 13 12.67 -16.68 -5.71
CA ALA A 13 12.95 -17.50 -6.90
C ALA A 13 12.25 -16.95 -8.15
N ALA A 14 10.98 -16.51 -8.02
CA ALA A 14 10.22 -15.91 -9.10
C ALA A 14 10.85 -14.61 -9.66
N ARG A 15 11.69 -13.93 -8.86
CA ARG A 15 12.41 -12.71 -9.24
C ARG A 15 13.85 -12.96 -9.68
N GLY A 16 14.25 -14.23 -9.80
CA GLY A 16 15.57 -14.61 -10.28
C GLY A 16 16.65 -14.72 -9.19
N TYR A 17 16.29 -14.60 -7.91
CA TYR A 17 17.21 -14.90 -6.81
C TYR A 17 17.27 -16.42 -6.54
N ASP A 18 18.39 -16.93 -6.00
CA ASP A 18 18.53 -18.35 -5.59
C ASP A 18 18.41 -18.48 -4.05
N PRO A 19 17.21 -18.69 -3.50
CA PRO A 19 17.03 -18.92 -2.07
C PRO A 19 17.41 -20.34 -1.64
N GLY A 20 17.82 -21.22 -2.57
CA GLY A 20 17.97 -22.66 -2.35
C GLY A 20 16.65 -23.42 -2.45
N PRO A 21 16.55 -24.61 -1.83
CA PRO A 21 15.32 -25.38 -1.81
C PRO A 21 14.15 -24.61 -1.21
N ILE A 22 12.98 -24.72 -1.83
CA ILE A 22 11.72 -24.13 -1.34
C ILE A 22 11.10 -25.06 -0.30
N ASP A 23 11.72 -25.07 0.88
CA ASP A 23 11.43 -26.01 1.98
C ASP A 23 10.96 -25.32 3.27
N GLY A 24 10.87 -23.98 3.26
CA GLY A 24 10.50 -23.17 4.40
C GLY A 24 11.52 -23.23 5.55
N ARG A 25 12.80 -23.46 5.27
CA ARG A 25 13.90 -23.44 6.25
C ARG A 25 14.80 -22.24 6.04
N ASP A 26 15.18 -21.58 7.13
CA ASP A 26 16.11 -20.45 7.08
C ASP A 26 17.55 -20.94 6.93
N GLY A 27 17.97 -21.11 5.68
CA GLY A 27 19.31 -21.54 5.32
C GLY A 27 20.21 -20.40 4.86
N PRO A 28 21.54 -20.60 4.79
CA PRO A 28 22.48 -19.61 4.28
C PRO A 28 22.14 -19.07 2.89
N LYS A 29 21.60 -19.93 2.00
CA LYS A 29 21.12 -19.51 0.67
C LYS A 29 19.91 -18.57 0.75
N THR A 30 18.94 -18.88 1.61
CA THR A 30 17.76 -18.04 1.80
C THR A 30 18.15 -16.67 2.33
N ARG A 31 18.98 -16.59 3.38
CA ARG A 31 19.49 -15.30 3.89
C ARG A 31 20.24 -14.51 2.83
N LYS A 32 21.12 -15.16 2.05
CA LYS A 32 21.85 -14.50 0.96
C LYS A 32 20.91 -13.94 -0.12
N ALA A 33 19.86 -14.69 -0.49
CA ALA A 33 18.86 -14.23 -1.44
C ALA A 33 18.05 -13.05 -0.90
N VAL A 34 17.68 -13.07 0.38
CA VAL A 34 17.01 -11.94 1.06
C VAL A 34 17.91 -10.71 1.07
N THR A 35 19.18 -10.84 1.47
CA THR A 35 20.18 -9.75 1.45
C THR A 35 20.33 -9.15 0.05
N ALA A 36 20.45 -9.98 -0.99
CA ALA A 36 20.58 -9.51 -2.37
C ALA A 36 19.33 -8.75 -2.82
N PHE A 37 18.15 -9.30 -2.54
CA PHE A 37 16.88 -8.63 -2.83
C PHE A 37 16.75 -7.29 -2.09
N GLN A 38 17.13 -7.23 -0.82
CA GLN A 38 17.14 -5.99 -0.04
C GLN A 38 18.07 -4.94 -0.66
N GLN A 39 19.28 -5.33 -1.08
CA GLN A 39 20.22 -4.43 -1.77
C GLN A 39 19.62 -3.88 -3.06
N ASP A 40 19.10 -4.75 -3.93
CA ASP A 40 18.50 -4.35 -5.21
C ASP A 40 17.25 -3.48 -5.02
N SER A 41 16.56 -3.65 -3.89
CA SER A 41 15.35 -2.92 -3.54
C SER A 41 15.60 -1.62 -2.74
N GLY A 42 16.85 -1.29 -2.47
CA GLY A 42 17.24 -0.11 -1.68
C GLY A 42 16.88 -0.18 -0.18
N LEU A 43 16.79 -1.39 0.38
CA LEU A 43 16.55 -1.65 1.80
C LEU A 43 17.86 -1.91 2.56
N ASP A 44 17.81 -1.84 3.89
CA ASP A 44 18.93 -2.31 4.73
C ASP A 44 19.13 -3.82 4.55
N PRO A 45 20.31 -4.29 4.10
CA PRO A 45 20.51 -5.67 3.69
C PRO A 45 20.91 -6.58 4.87
N ASP A 46 20.04 -6.65 5.89
CA ASP A 46 20.27 -7.42 7.11
C ASP A 46 20.06 -8.94 6.94
N GLY A 47 19.55 -9.38 5.78
CA GLY A 47 19.25 -10.79 5.47
C GLY A 47 18.06 -11.34 6.23
N GLN A 48 17.28 -10.49 6.91
CA GLN A 48 16.09 -10.84 7.66
C GLN A 48 14.83 -10.42 6.88
N VAL A 49 13.80 -11.26 6.96
CA VAL A 49 12.50 -10.94 6.37
C VAL A 49 11.68 -10.15 7.39
N GLY A 50 12.00 -8.86 7.53
CA GLY A 50 11.19 -7.90 8.26
C GLY A 50 10.07 -7.32 7.40
N THR A 51 9.21 -6.50 8.00
CA THR A 51 8.03 -5.91 7.33
C THR A 51 8.38 -5.17 6.04
N LEU A 52 9.50 -4.45 5.98
CA LEU A 52 9.91 -3.73 4.76
C LEU A 52 10.32 -4.70 3.64
N THR A 53 11.06 -5.76 3.98
CA THR A 53 11.44 -6.83 3.05
C THR A 53 10.21 -7.56 2.55
N GLU A 54 9.30 -7.93 3.45
CA GLU A 54 8.03 -8.60 3.12
C GLU A 54 7.18 -7.72 2.20
N ASN A 55 6.94 -6.46 2.59
CA ASN A 55 6.18 -5.52 1.81
C ASN A 55 6.78 -5.39 0.41
N ARG A 56 8.08 -5.16 0.26
CA ARG A 56 8.67 -5.02 -1.08
C ARG A 56 8.57 -6.31 -1.89
N LEU A 57 8.87 -7.45 -1.27
CA LEU A 57 8.92 -8.76 -1.94
C LEU A 57 7.54 -9.20 -2.42
N PHE A 58 6.51 -8.94 -1.63
CA PHE A 58 5.15 -9.32 -1.96
C PHE A 58 4.36 -8.22 -2.65
N THR A 59 4.69 -6.93 -2.53
CA THR A 59 4.02 -5.83 -3.27
C THR A 59 4.03 -6.08 -4.78
N GLU A 60 5.18 -6.48 -5.33
CA GLU A 60 5.27 -6.82 -6.75
C GLU A 60 4.55 -8.13 -7.11
N GLN A 61 4.27 -9.03 -6.16
CA GLN A 61 3.51 -10.26 -6.39
C GLN A 61 2.00 -10.05 -6.15
N LEU A 62 1.66 -9.12 -5.28
CA LEU A 62 0.32 -8.58 -5.02
C LEU A 62 -0.16 -7.71 -6.19
N SER A 63 0.76 -7.16 -7.00
CA SER A 63 0.43 -6.64 -8.35
C SER A 63 -0.23 -7.69 -9.26
N ARG A 64 -0.06 -8.99 -8.96
CA ARG A 64 -0.68 -10.12 -9.67
C ARG A 64 -1.74 -10.85 -8.81
N ILE A 65 -1.88 -10.50 -7.53
CA ILE A 65 -2.79 -11.15 -6.59
C ILE A 65 -3.67 -10.07 -5.97
N SER A 66 -4.71 -9.71 -6.72
CA SER A 66 -5.99 -9.12 -6.32
C SER A 66 -6.37 -8.05 -7.32
N PHE A 67 -6.83 -8.48 -8.49
CA PHE A 67 -7.78 -7.71 -9.27
C PHE A 67 -8.70 -8.77 -9.84
N ASP A 68 -10.00 -8.63 -9.63
CA ASP A 68 -11.01 -9.30 -10.45
C ASP A 68 -11.01 -8.68 -11.88
N GLY A 69 -9.88 -8.11 -12.29
CA GLY A 69 -9.68 -7.09 -13.31
C GLY A 69 -10.10 -5.68 -12.90
N ASP A 70 -10.75 -5.50 -11.73
CA ASP A 70 -11.59 -4.31 -11.50
C ASP A 70 -10.88 -3.14 -10.82
N GLY A 71 -10.04 -3.39 -9.83
CA GLY A 71 -9.37 -2.36 -9.05
C GLY A 71 -9.09 -2.70 -7.58
N SER A 72 -9.70 -3.78 -7.09
CA SER A 72 -9.94 -4.02 -5.67
C SER A 72 -8.83 -4.84 -4.99
N THR A 73 -8.50 -4.51 -3.74
CA THR A 73 -7.60 -5.29 -2.89
C THR A 73 -8.38 -6.15 -1.89
N ALA A 74 -7.69 -6.87 -1.01
CA ALA A 74 -8.31 -7.80 -0.06
C ALA A 74 -9.30 -7.12 0.91
N HIS A 75 -9.05 -5.85 1.27
CA HIS A 75 -9.85 -5.11 2.25
C HIS A 75 -10.43 -3.81 1.74
N PHE A 76 -10.06 -3.37 0.53
CA PHE A 76 -10.59 -2.17 -0.08
C PHE A 76 -11.17 -2.49 -1.45
N ALA A 77 -12.47 -2.25 -1.61
CA ALA A 77 -13.11 -2.28 -2.92
C ALA A 77 -12.68 -1.07 -3.73
N ARG A 78 -12.50 -1.22 -5.05
CA ARG A 78 -12.17 -0.09 -5.95
C ARG A 78 -13.10 1.10 -5.74
N ALA A 79 -14.40 0.84 -5.59
CA ALA A 79 -15.43 1.86 -5.46
C ALA A 79 -15.23 2.80 -4.26
N GLU A 80 -14.52 2.36 -3.21
CA GLU A 80 -14.18 3.20 -2.05
C GLU A 80 -13.26 4.37 -2.42
N PHE A 81 -12.51 4.24 -3.52
CA PHE A 81 -11.61 5.26 -4.03
C PHE A 81 -12.23 6.14 -5.12
N ALA A 82 -13.48 5.89 -5.52
CA ALA A 82 -14.12 6.65 -6.58
C ALA A 82 -14.23 8.14 -6.22
N CYS A 83 -14.10 8.99 -7.22
CA CYS A 83 -14.38 10.41 -7.11
C CYS A 83 -15.84 10.62 -6.69
N ASP A 84 -16.03 11.36 -5.61
CA ASP A 84 -17.32 11.64 -4.98
C ASP A 84 -18.13 12.74 -5.70
N CYS A 85 -17.75 13.13 -6.93
CA CYS A 85 -18.53 14.08 -7.74
C CYS A 85 -19.90 13.54 -8.19
N GLY A 86 -20.23 12.29 -7.86
CA GLY A 86 -21.54 11.69 -8.13
C GLY A 86 -21.88 11.57 -9.63
N GLY A 87 -20.87 11.53 -10.50
CA GLY A 87 -21.09 11.50 -11.95
C GLY A 87 -21.22 12.88 -12.60
N ALA A 88 -21.14 13.98 -11.84
CA ALA A 88 -21.36 15.32 -12.37
C ALA A 88 -20.31 15.75 -13.40
N TYR A 89 -19.07 15.29 -13.24
CA TYR A 89 -17.93 15.72 -14.08
C TYR A 89 -17.05 14.58 -14.60
N CYS A 90 -17.12 13.40 -13.99
CA CYS A 90 -16.38 12.21 -14.43
C CYS A 90 -17.20 10.96 -14.14
N ASP A 91 -16.76 9.81 -14.65
CA ASP A 91 -17.36 8.49 -14.44
C ASP A 91 -17.00 7.85 -13.09
N GLY A 92 -16.41 8.64 -12.18
CA GLY A 92 -15.92 8.20 -10.88
C GLY A 92 -14.43 7.92 -10.84
N PHE A 93 -13.75 7.67 -11.97
CA PHE A 93 -12.31 7.38 -11.99
C PHE A 93 -11.56 8.21 -13.03
N PRO A 94 -11.37 9.52 -12.77
CA PRO A 94 -10.63 10.41 -13.66
C PRO A 94 -9.13 10.10 -13.72
N ALA A 95 -8.63 9.26 -12.80
CA ALA A 95 -7.30 8.69 -12.78
C ALA A 95 -7.35 7.26 -12.24
N GLU A 96 -6.34 6.45 -12.55
CA GLU A 96 -6.14 5.14 -11.93
C GLU A 96 -5.53 5.30 -10.53
N MET A 97 -5.96 4.47 -9.59
CA MET A 97 -5.34 4.41 -8.27
C MET A 97 -3.94 3.82 -8.37
N ASN A 98 -2.98 4.48 -7.72
CA ASN A 98 -1.60 4.04 -7.69
C ASN A 98 -1.47 2.73 -6.89
N LEU A 99 -0.87 1.71 -7.52
CA LEU A 99 -0.71 0.39 -6.91
C LEU A 99 0.13 0.43 -5.62
N GLU A 100 1.20 1.22 -5.57
CA GLU A 100 2.03 1.35 -4.37
C GLU A 100 1.22 1.90 -3.19
N LEU A 101 0.37 2.92 -3.44
CA LEU A 101 -0.54 3.46 -2.42
C LEU A 101 -1.51 2.39 -1.92
N LEU A 102 -2.19 1.66 -2.81
CA LEU A 102 -3.15 0.62 -2.44
C LEU A 102 -2.49 -0.47 -1.56
N LEU A 103 -1.27 -0.88 -1.89
CA LEU A 103 -0.55 -1.91 -1.14
C LEU A 103 -0.06 -1.39 0.23
N LYS A 104 0.31 -0.11 0.33
CA LYS A 104 0.64 0.50 1.63
C LYS A 104 -0.59 0.71 2.50
N LEU A 105 -1.76 1.00 1.92
CA LEU A 105 -3.03 1.05 2.64
C LEU A 105 -3.43 -0.33 3.19
N GLU A 106 -3.20 -1.39 2.43
CA GLU A 106 -3.34 -2.78 2.91
C GLU A 106 -2.41 -3.08 4.09
N ALA A 107 -1.14 -2.72 3.97
CA ALA A 107 -0.18 -2.87 5.06
C ALA A 107 -0.58 -2.07 6.30
N LEU A 108 -1.06 -0.83 6.12
CA LEU A 108 -1.56 0.02 7.20
C LEU A 108 -2.75 -0.63 7.92
N ARG A 109 -3.75 -1.08 7.15
CA ARG A 109 -4.93 -1.77 7.69
C ARG A 109 -4.54 -3.01 8.49
N ASN A 110 -3.61 -3.82 7.96
CA ASN A 110 -3.15 -5.02 8.66
C ASN A 110 -2.35 -4.69 9.93
N ALA A 111 -1.52 -3.65 9.91
CA ALA A 111 -0.76 -3.21 11.08
C ALA A 111 -1.66 -2.66 12.19
N LEU A 112 -2.73 -1.95 11.82
CA LEU A 112 -3.73 -1.42 12.76
C LEU A 112 -4.66 -2.50 13.32
N ASN A 113 -4.82 -3.61 12.59
CA ASN A 113 -5.73 -4.72 12.92
C ASN A 113 -7.19 -4.27 13.21
N VAL A 114 -7.59 -3.18 12.57
CA VAL A 114 -8.95 -2.63 12.54
C VAL A 114 -9.25 -2.15 11.11
N PRO A 115 -10.53 -1.99 10.73
CA PRO A 115 -10.86 -1.38 9.45
C PRO A 115 -10.24 0.01 9.29
N VAL A 116 -9.76 0.31 8.08
CA VAL A 116 -9.37 1.66 7.66
C VAL A 116 -10.44 2.12 6.68
N MET A 117 -11.08 3.25 6.96
CA MET A 117 -12.17 3.80 6.17
C MET A 117 -11.60 4.84 5.21
N ILE A 118 -11.77 4.62 3.90
CA ILE A 118 -11.44 5.61 2.88
C ILE A 118 -12.56 6.66 2.84
N THR A 119 -12.20 7.93 2.99
CA THR A 119 -13.14 9.07 2.90
C THR A 119 -13.03 9.81 1.58
N SER A 120 -11.87 9.74 0.91
CA SER A 120 -11.63 10.35 -0.39
C SER A 120 -10.51 9.61 -1.12
N GLY A 121 -10.74 9.20 -2.37
CA GLY A 121 -9.74 8.59 -3.25
C GLY A 121 -9.34 9.52 -4.39
N VAL A 122 -9.56 9.11 -5.65
CA VAL A 122 -9.29 9.99 -6.80
C VAL A 122 -10.26 11.17 -6.84
N ARG A 123 -9.78 12.33 -7.33
CA ARG A 123 -10.65 13.50 -7.59
C ARG A 123 -10.49 13.97 -9.02
N CYS A 124 -11.60 14.35 -9.66
CA CYS A 124 -11.53 15.07 -10.93
C CYS A 124 -11.13 16.53 -10.66
N PRO A 125 -10.62 17.27 -11.66
CA PRO A 125 -10.20 18.66 -11.48
C PRO A 125 -11.29 19.56 -10.89
N GLN A 126 -12.54 19.41 -11.35
CA GLN A 126 -13.68 20.16 -10.87
C GLN A 126 -13.97 19.87 -9.40
N ARG A 127 -14.08 18.58 -9.04
CA ARG A 127 -14.34 18.18 -7.66
C ARG A 127 -13.22 18.59 -6.72
N ASN A 128 -11.97 18.46 -7.15
CA ASN A 128 -10.81 18.93 -6.39
C ASN A 128 -10.91 20.43 -6.11
N ALA A 129 -11.28 21.25 -7.10
CA ALA A 129 -11.47 22.69 -6.90
C ALA A 129 -12.63 23.02 -5.94
N GLU A 130 -13.76 22.30 -6.03
CA GLU A 130 -14.93 22.49 -5.14
C GLU A 130 -14.60 22.28 -3.67
N VAL A 131 -13.74 21.30 -3.36
CA VAL A 131 -13.30 20.99 -1.99
C VAL A 131 -12.08 21.81 -1.56
N GLY A 132 -11.66 22.80 -2.36
CA GLY A 132 -10.52 23.68 -2.06
C GLY A 132 -9.15 23.06 -2.28
N GLY A 133 -9.06 21.97 -3.04
CA GLY A 133 -7.82 21.29 -3.38
C GLY A 133 -6.91 22.12 -4.30
N VAL A 134 -5.59 21.90 -4.17
CA VAL A 134 -4.59 22.58 -5.01
C VAL A 134 -4.47 21.95 -6.41
N PRO A 135 -4.04 22.71 -7.43
CA PRO A 135 -3.92 22.20 -8.81
C PRO A 135 -2.97 21.01 -9.00
N GLN A 136 -2.04 20.79 -8.09
CA GLN A 136 -1.07 19.68 -8.11
C GLN A 136 -1.38 18.66 -6.99
N SER A 137 -2.66 18.51 -6.62
CA SER A 137 -3.07 17.56 -5.59
C SER A 137 -2.85 16.12 -6.04
N GLN A 138 -2.28 15.28 -5.17
CA GLN A 138 -2.05 13.86 -5.45
C GLN A 138 -3.34 13.05 -5.67
N HIS A 139 -4.49 13.53 -5.19
CA HIS A 139 -5.79 12.93 -5.53
C HIS A 139 -6.13 13.01 -7.03
N LEU A 140 -5.62 14.02 -7.75
CA LEU A 140 -5.82 14.16 -9.19
C LEU A 140 -5.08 13.08 -10.00
N PHE A 141 -4.08 12.45 -9.39
CA PHE A 141 -3.20 11.48 -10.04
C PHE A 141 -3.34 10.07 -9.44
N GLY A 142 -4.34 9.85 -8.58
CA GLY A 142 -4.55 8.57 -7.88
C GLY A 142 -3.43 8.21 -6.90
N GLN A 143 -2.63 9.19 -6.49
CA GLN A 143 -1.48 9.04 -5.60
C GLN A 143 -1.79 9.40 -4.15
N ALA A 144 -3.04 9.71 -3.82
CA ALA A 144 -3.46 9.94 -2.44
C ALA A 144 -4.81 9.34 -2.09
N ALA A 145 -4.99 9.06 -0.80
CA ALA A 145 -6.26 8.74 -0.18
C ALA A 145 -6.36 9.44 1.18
N ASP A 146 -7.53 9.97 1.48
CA ASP A 146 -7.88 10.42 2.83
C ASP A 146 -8.56 9.27 3.56
N CYS A 147 -8.15 8.99 4.80
CA CYS A 147 -8.71 7.89 5.56
C CYS A 147 -8.66 8.09 7.07
N TYR A 148 -9.37 7.24 7.80
CA TYR A 148 -9.26 7.11 9.26
C TYR A 148 -9.47 5.66 9.69
N ALA A 149 -9.13 5.33 10.94
CA ALA A 149 -9.41 4.01 11.51
C ALA A 149 -10.28 4.19 12.78
N PRO A 150 -11.50 3.61 12.84
CA PRO A 150 -12.39 3.79 13.97
C PRO A 150 -11.73 3.40 15.30
N GLY A 151 -11.78 4.31 16.29
CA GLY A 151 -11.20 4.09 17.61
C GLY A 151 -9.68 4.26 17.69
N ILE A 152 -9.00 4.59 16.59
CA ILE A 152 -7.57 4.86 16.55
C ILE A 152 -7.34 6.37 16.38
N PRO A 153 -6.50 7.02 17.21
CA PRO A 153 -6.14 8.42 17.03
C PRO A 153 -5.49 8.70 15.67
N ILE A 154 -5.80 9.84 15.05
CA ILE A 154 -5.25 10.23 13.74
C ILE A 154 -3.72 10.28 13.75
N ALA A 155 -3.13 10.80 14.83
CA ALA A 155 -1.69 10.76 15.03
C ALA A 155 -1.09 9.34 14.99
N THR A 156 -1.81 8.33 15.51
CA THR A 156 -1.36 6.93 15.48
C THR A 156 -1.47 6.33 14.08
N VAL A 157 -2.57 6.59 13.37
CA VAL A 157 -2.73 6.17 11.96
C VAL A 157 -1.62 6.78 11.10
N ALA A 158 -1.35 8.08 11.26
CA ALA A 158 -0.30 8.78 10.55
C ALA A 158 1.10 8.21 10.83
N ALA A 159 1.45 7.98 12.10
CA ALA A 159 2.75 7.44 12.48
C ALA A 159 3.01 6.04 11.89
N ILE A 160 1.99 5.18 11.86
CA ILE A 160 2.11 3.84 11.25
C ILE A 160 2.23 3.97 9.73
N ALA A 161 1.43 4.84 9.10
CA ALA A 161 1.51 5.08 7.66
C ALA A 161 2.91 5.62 7.24
N GLU A 162 3.47 6.55 8.01
CA GLU A 162 4.84 7.08 7.82
C GLU A 162 5.88 5.96 7.94
N SER A 163 5.73 5.03 8.91
CA SER A 163 6.63 3.87 9.05
C SER A 163 6.57 2.90 7.86
N LEU A 164 5.50 2.94 7.08
CA LEU A 164 5.30 2.19 5.84
C LEU A 164 5.74 2.97 4.59
N GLY A 165 6.32 4.16 4.78
CA GLY A 165 6.83 5.01 3.71
C GLY A 165 5.74 5.78 2.96
N LEU A 166 4.61 6.08 3.59
CA LEU A 166 3.64 7.05 3.09
C LEU A 166 3.97 8.45 3.60
N LEU A 167 3.73 9.47 2.77
CA LEU A 167 3.60 10.84 3.24
C LEU A 167 2.27 10.95 3.99
N ALA A 168 2.29 11.56 5.18
CA ALA A 168 1.08 11.76 5.99
C ALA A 168 0.88 13.23 6.35
N ILE A 169 -0.30 13.77 6.04
CA ILE A 169 -0.75 15.09 6.51
C ILE A 169 -1.97 14.87 7.41
N ARG A 170 -1.88 15.37 8.66
CA ARG A 170 -2.90 15.15 9.68
C ARG A 170 -3.96 16.26 9.64
N TYR A 171 -5.22 15.87 9.56
CA TYR A 171 -6.38 16.73 9.69
C TYR A 171 -7.15 16.34 10.96
N GLU A 172 -6.57 16.67 12.12
CA GLU A 172 -7.08 16.25 13.44
C GLU A 172 -8.49 16.80 13.73
N ALA A 173 -8.79 18.03 13.29
CA ALA A 173 -10.09 18.66 13.51
C ALA A 173 -11.19 18.01 12.65
N GLU A 174 -10.82 17.60 11.44
CA GLU A 174 -11.70 16.94 10.48
C GLU A 174 -11.75 15.41 10.65
N GLY A 175 -10.85 14.85 11.47
CA GLY A 175 -10.85 13.44 11.87
C GLY A 175 -10.33 12.48 10.81
N PHE A 176 -9.40 12.90 9.96
CA PHE A 176 -8.76 12.02 8.97
C PHE A 176 -7.27 12.31 8.78
N VAL A 177 -6.57 11.39 8.13
CA VAL A 177 -5.21 11.59 7.63
C VAL A 177 -5.22 11.51 6.11
N HIS A 178 -4.53 12.46 5.48
CA HIS A 178 -4.21 12.41 4.06
C HIS A 178 -2.92 11.62 3.87
N LEU A 179 -2.99 10.54 3.08
CA LEU A 179 -1.87 9.65 2.80
C LEU A 179 -1.52 9.68 1.32
N ALA A 180 -0.24 9.79 1.00
CA ALA A 180 0.23 9.85 -0.38
C ALA A 180 1.55 9.10 -0.61
N VAL A 181 1.80 8.76 -1.88
CA VAL A 181 3.08 8.25 -2.41
C VAL A 181 3.75 9.26 -3.33
#